data_AF-A0A5K0XSG0-F1
#
_entry.id   AF-A0A5K0XSG0-F1
#
_cell.length_a   1.000
_cell.length_b   1.000
_cell.length_c   1.000
_cell.angle_alpha   90.00
_cell.angle_beta   90.00
_cell.angle_gamma   90.00
#
_symmetry.space_group_name_H-M   'P 1'
#
loop_
_entity.id
_entity.type
_entity.pdbx_description
1 polymer ?
#
loop_
_entity_poly.entity_id
_entity_poly.type
_entity_poly.pdbx_seq_one_letter_code
_entity_poly.pdbx_strand_id
1 'polypeptide(L)' 'MRKFTKGVELIRPAQTRFATNVLTVQSVVKQRTPLRQMFASEEWAAYPHAHKRNASLVVDIIFNNEFWESCVKLLK' A
#
# COMPACT_ATOMS: atom_id res chain seq x y z
N MET A 1 9.98 1.73 1.73
CA MET A 1 9.04 1.22 0.72
C MET A 1 9.73 0.56 -0.47
N ARG A 2 10.55 1.27 -1.28
CA ARG A 2 11.23 0.68 -2.47
C ARG A 2 11.99 -0.62 -2.21
N LYS A 3 12.64 -0.77 -1.04
CA LYS A 3 13.31 -2.02 -0.62
C LYS A 3 12.37 -3.23 -0.67
N PHE A 4 11.15 -3.09 -0.15
CA PHE A 4 10.18 -4.18 -0.07
C PHE A 4 9.46 -4.40 -1.39
N THR A 5 9.12 -3.33 -2.12
CA THR A 5 8.43 -3.41 -3.41
C THR A 5 9.35 -3.68 -4.61
N LYS A 6 10.65 -3.97 -4.38
CA LYS A 6 11.66 -4.15 -5.44
C LYS A 6 11.70 -2.99 -6.46
N GLY A 7 11.57 -1.77 -5.96
CA GLY A 7 11.57 -0.56 -6.79
C GLY A 7 10.27 -0.31 -7.57
N VAL A 8 9.22 -1.11 -7.36
CA VAL A 8 7.92 -0.85 -7.98
C VAL A 8 7.31 0.43 -7.42
N GLU A 9 6.99 1.34 -8.33
CA GLU A 9 6.22 2.56 -8.05
C GLU A 9 4.73 2.24 -7.90
N LEU A 10 4.15 2.69 -6.78
CA LEU A 10 2.72 2.48 -6.48
C LEU A 10 1.83 3.39 -7.32
N ILE A 11 2.22 4.66 -7.45
CA ILE A 11 1.48 5.62 -8.28
C ILE A 11 1.87 5.37 -9.74
N ARG A 12 0.85 5.21 -10.59
CA ARG A 12 1.02 4.98 -12.02
C ARG A 12 0.30 6.08 -12.80
N PRO A 13 1.02 7.16 -13.19
CA PRO A 13 0.42 8.27 -13.92
C PRO A 13 -0.20 7.84 -15.25
N ALA A 14 -1.37 8.38 -15.56
CA ALA A 14 -2.06 8.24 -16.83
C ALA A 14 -2.62 9.59 -17.29
N GLN A 15 -3.14 9.66 -18.52
CA GLN A 15 -3.68 10.90 -19.09
C GLN A 15 -4.79 11.53 -18.24
N THR A 16 -5.61 10.71 -17.58
CA THR A 16 -6.68 11.19 -16.71
C THR A 16 -6.44 10.82 -15.25
N ARG A 17 -6.98 11.64 -14.34
CA ARG A 17 -6.94 11.35 -12.90
C ARG A 17 -7.68 10.05 -12.58
N PHE A 18 -8.75 9.73 -13.31
CA PHE A 18 -9.48 8.46 -13.17
C PHE A 18 -8.60 7.25 -13.48
N ALA A 19 -7.96 7.24 -14.65
CA ALA A 19 -7.04 6.16 -15.02
C ALA A 19 -5.86 6.06 -14.04
N THR A 20 -5.31 7.20 -13.62
CA THR A 20 -4.23 7.25 -12.61
C THR A 20 -4.65 6.58 -11.31
N ASN A 21 -5.86 6.87 -10.82
CA ASN A 21 -6.39 6.28 -9.59
C ASN A 21 -6.56 4.76 -9.73
N VAL A 22 -7.17 4.29 -10.83
CA VAL A 22 -7.37 2.85 -11.07
C VAL A 22 -6.04 2.10 -11.16
N LEU A 23 -5.07 2.62 -11.93
CA LEU A 23 -3.74 2.01 -12.04
C LEU A 23 -2.98 2.03 -10.72
N THR A 24 -3.17 3.07 -9.90
CA THR A 24 -2.58 3.16 -8.56
C THR A 24 -3.15 2.09 -7.64
N VAL A 25 -4.48 1.92 -7.58
CA VAL A 25 -5.13 0.85 -6.80
C VAL A 25 -4.65 -0.52 -7.28
N GLN A 26 -4.56 -0.73 -8.60
CA GLN A 26 -4.05 -1.97 -9.18
C GLN A 26 -2.59 -2.26 -8.76
N SER A 27 -1.72 -1.25 -8.76
CA SER A 27 -0.34 -1.38 -8.31
C SER A 27 -0.27 -1.71 -6.81
N VAL A 28 -1.07 -1.03 -5.99
CA VAL A 28 -1.15 -1.28 -4.53
C VAL A 28 -1.60 -2.71 -4.23
N VAL A 29 -2.65 -3.21 -4.91
CA VAL A 29 -3.13 -4.59 -4.76
C VAL A 29 -2.04 -5.60 -5.16
N LYS A 30 -1.33 -5.37 -6.27
CA LYS A 30 -0.19 -6.22 -6.69
C LYS A 30 0.94 -6.25 -5.65
N GLN A 31 1.10 -5.18 -4.88
CA GLN A 31 2.13 -5.05 -3.85
C GLN A 31 1.63 -5.37 -2.43
N ARG A 32 0.45 -5.99 -2.27
CA ARG A 32 -0.13 -6.34 -0.96
C ARG A 32 0.87 -7.05 -0.04
N THR A 33 1.47 -8.14 -0.49
CA THR A 33 2.41 -8.94 0.33
C THR A 33 3.67 -8.16 0.70
N PRO A 34 4.39 -7.51 -0.25
CA PRO A 34 5.49 -6.61 0.07
C PRO A 34 5.16 -5.51 1.07
N LEU A 35 3.98 -4.90 0.96
CA LEU A 35 3.55 -3.86 1.89
C LEU A 35 3.31 -4.43 3.29
N ARG A 36 2.63 -5.58 3.42
CA ARG A 36 2.45 -6.24 4.73
C ARG A 36 3.79 -6.59 5.36
N GLN A 37 4.75 -7.09 4.59
CA GLN A 37 6.11 -7.36 5.07
C GLN A 37 6.82 -6.09 5.55
N MET A 38 6.69 -4.98 4.82
CA MET A 38 7.25 -3.69 5.24
C MET A 38 6.71 -3.26 6.61
N PHE A 39 5.39 -3.29 6.79
CA PHE A 39 4.76 -2.82 8.03
C PHE A 39 4.86 -3.82 9.19
N ALA A 40 5.22 -5.08 8.94
CA ALA A 40 5.55 -6.09 9.95
C ALA A 40 7.04 -6.13 10.33
N SER A 41 7.89 -5.35 9.65
CA SER A 41 9.35 -5.44 9.78
C SER A 41 9.88 -4.76 11.05
N GLU A 42 11.01 -5.26 11.55
CA GLU A 42 11.75 -4.60 12.64
C GLU A 42 12.22 -3.20 12.22
N GLU A 43 12.55 -2.98 10.95
CA GLU A 43 12.93 -1.66 10.45
C GLU A 43 11.78 -0.66 10.52
N TRP A 44 10.54 -1.12 10.35
CA TRP A 44 9.36 -0.28 10.58
C TRP A 44 9.15 -0.02 12.07
N ALA A 45 9.25 -1.05 12.93
CA ALA A 45 9.09 -0.89 14.37
C ALA A 45 10.12 0.09 14.97
N ALA A 46 11.35 0.11 14.45
CA ALA A 46 12.41 1.02 14.86
C ALA A 46 12.28 2.43 14.25
N TYR A 47 11.36 2.66 13.30
CA TYR A 47 11.22 3.96 12.64
C TYR A 47 10.61 5.00 13.61
N PRO A 48 11.25 6.17 13.83
CA PRO A 48 10.81 7.16 14.83
C PRO A 48 9.39 7.72 14.65
N HIS A 49 8.76 7.47 13.50
CA HIS A 49 7.42 7.95 13.19
C HIS A 49 6.41 6.83 12.96
N ALA A 50 6.76 5.57 13.25
CA ALA A 50 5.88 4.42 13.10
C ALA A 50 4.60 4.52 13.93
N HIS A 51 4.67 5.23 15.07
CA HIS A 51 3.55 5.41 16.00
C HIS A 51 2.77 6.72 15.79
N LYS A 52 3.08 7.52 14.77
CA LYS A 52 2.25 8.69 14.44
C LYS A 52 0.85 8.22 14.02
N ARG A 53 -0.18 9.02 14.30
CA ARG A 53 -1.57 8.71 13.95
C ARG A 53 -1.74 8.20 12.52
N ASN A 54 -1.18 8.91 11.54
CA ASN A 54 -1.27 8.50 10.14
C ASN A 54 -0.53 7.20 9.83
N ALA A 55 0.58 6.92 10.51
CA ALA A 55 1.33 5.69 10.35
C ALA A 55 0.54 4.49 10.91
N SER A 56 -0.09 4.65 12.07
CA SER A 56 -1.00 3.65 12.65
C SER A 56 -2.17 3.35 11.72
N LEU A 57 -2.83 4.39 11.19
CA LEU A 57 -3.94 4.20 10.25
C LEU A 57 -3.52 3.41 9.01
N VAL A 58 -2.32 3.66 8.48
CA VAL A 58 -1.81 2.90 7.34
C VAL A 58 -1.57 1.44 7.71
N VAL A 59 -1.01 1.15 8.88
CA VAL A 59 -0.85 -0.23 9.38
C VAL A 59 -2.22 -0.91 9.46
N ASP A 60 -3.21 -0.27 10.09
CA ASP A 60 -4.57 -0.82 10.22
C ASP A 60 -5.18 -1.15 8.85
N ILE A 61 -5.06 -0.24 7.88
CA ILE A 61 -5.54 -0.44 6.50
C ILE A 61 -4.81 -1.61 5.82
N ILE A 62 -3.48 -1.69 5.94
CA ILE A 62 -2.67 -2.72 5.28
C ILE A 62 -2.95 -4.11 5.85
N PHE A 63 -3.29 -4.23 7.14
CA PHE A 63 -3.62 -5.50 7.77
C PHE A 63 -5.11 -5.86 7.74
N ASN A 64 -5.99 -4.93 7.36
CA ASN A 64 -7.41 -5.18 7.15
C ASN A 64 -7.67 -5.97 5.85
N ASN A 65 -8.22 -7.19 5.96
CA ASN A 65 -8.54 -8.02 4.79
C ASN A 65 -9.71 -7.47 3.95
N GLU A 66 -10.72 -6.87 4.59
CA GLU A 66 -11.89 -6.29 3.91
C GLU A 66 -11.48 -5.14 3.00
N PHE A 67 -10.50 -4.34 3.42
CA PHE A 67 -9.90 -3.30 2.58
C PHE A 67 -9.38 -3.87 1.26
N TRP A 68 -8.60 -4.95 1.32
CA TRP A 68 -8.04 -5.58 0.12
C TRP A 68 -9.12 -6.21 -0.77
N GLU A 69 -10.12 -6.85 -0.18
CA GLU A 69 -11.26 -7.40 -0.91
C GLU A 69 -12.05 -6.31 -1.63
N SER A 70 -12.27 -5.18 -0.97
CA SER A 70 -12.90 -3.99 -1.57
C SER A 70 -12.08 -3.45 -2.75
N CYS A 71 -10.75 -3.34 -2.62
CA CYS A 71 -9.88 -2.94 -3.73
C CYS A 71 -9.93 -3.92 -4.91
N VAL A 72 -9.92 -5.23 -4.64
CA VAL A 72 -10.02 -6.25 -5.70
C VAL A 72 -11.39 -6.18 -6.39
N LYS A 73 -12.47 -5.95 -5.62
CA LYS A 73 -13.82 -5.78 -6.17
C LYS A 73 -13.92 -4.52 -7.03
N LEU A 74 -13.27 -3.42 -6.64
CA LEU A 74 -13.25 -2.18 -7.41
C LEU A 74 -12.53 -2.32 -8.76
N LEU A 75 -11.60 -3.28 -8.88
CA LEU A 75 -10.83 -3.53 -10.10
C LEU A 75 -11.47 -4.57 -11.03
N LYS A 76 -12.61 -5.16 -10.66
CA LYS A 76 -13.40 -6.10 -11.47
C LYS A 76 -14.50 -5.35 -12.19
#